data_AF-A8PM41-F1
#
_entry.id   AF-A8PM41-F1
#
_cell.length_a   1.000
_cell.length_b   1.000
_cell.length_c   1.000
_cell.angle_alpha   90.00
_cell.angle_beta   90.00
_cell.angle_gamma   90.00
#
_symmetry.space_group_name_H-M   'P 1'
#
loop_
_entity.id
_entity.type
_entity.pdbx_description
1 polymer ?
#
loop_
_entity_poly.entity_id
_entity_poly.type
_entity_poly.pdbx_seq_one_letter_code
_entity_poly.pdbx_strand_id
1 'polypeptide(L)'
;MIYTLSKTDKKNPGTTEAIFFTETNYKGDAYIAYIGFEVDFGKGLVYKPDQLNDQLKSVKTGNLCKLMLYEDYGLTGLSVSVCRYNKRNGPYW
;
A
#
# COMPACT_ATOMS: atom_id res chain seq x y z
N MET A 1 8.71 -12.42 6.64
CA MET A 1 8.25 -13.10 5.40
C MET A 1 7.83 -12.01 4.45
N ILE A 2 8.44 -11.93 3.27
CA ILE A 2 8.11 -10.91 2.26
C ILE A 2 6.83 -11.38 1.55
N TYR A 3 5.78 -10.57 1.60
CA TYR A 3 4.50 -10.84 0.98
C TYR A 3 4.45 -10.20 -0.40
N THR A 4 4.12 -11.00 -1.42
CA THR A 4 3.85 -10.49 -2.76
C THR A 4 2.41 -10.00 -2.84
N LEU A 5 2.23 -8.78 -3.36
CA LEU A 5 0.90 -8.25 -3.59
C LEU A 5 0.11 -9.13 -4.57
N SER A 6 -1.17 -9.33 -4.27
CA SER A 6 -2.10 -10.04 -5.15
C SER A 6 -3.03 -9.05 -5.84
N LYS A 7 -3.27 -9.25 -7.15
CA LYS A 7 -4.26 -8.45 -7.89
C LYS A 7 -5.66 -8.68 -7.30
N THR A 8 -6.48 -7.65 -7.24
CA THR A 8 -7.82 -7.71 -6.64
C THR A 8 -8.82 -6.83 -7.40
N ASP A 9 -10.09 -7.22 -7.35
CA ASP A 9 -11.21 -6.38 -7.82
C ASP A 9 -11.84 -5.54 -6.71
N LYS A 10 -11.40 -5.71 -5.45
CA LYS A 10 -11.89 -4.92 -4.32
C LYS A 10 -11.59 -3.44 -4.53
N LYS A 11 -12.60 -2.59 -4.30
CA LYS A 11 -12.47 -1.13 -4.40
C LYS A 11 -12.31 -0.43 -3.06
N ASN A 12 -12.64 -1.13 -1.96
CA ASN A 12 -12.52 -0.64 -0.59
C ASN A 12 -11.84 -1.71 0.28
N PRO A 13 -10.88 -1.31 1.13
CA PRO A 13 -10.22 -2.24 2.04
C PRO A 13 -11.13 -2.61 3.21
N GLY A 14 -10.99 -3.84 3.69
CA GLY A 14 -11.39 -4.24 5.04
C GLY A 14 -10.56 -3.53 6.12
N THR A 15 -10.87 -3.80 7.39
CA THR A 15 -10.28 -3.08 8.54
C THR A 15 -8.76 -3.19 8.61
N THR A 16 -8.20 -4.34 8.19
CA THR A 16 -6.77 -4.71 8.26
C THR A 16 -6.12 -4.84 6.88
N GLU A 17 -6.73 -4.24 5.85
CA GLU A 17 -6.29 -4.33 4.46
C GLU A 17 -5.78 -2.99 3.95
N ALA A 18 -4.88 -3.04 2.97
CA ALA A 18 -4.51 -1.91 2.14
C ALA A 18 -4.66 -2.30 0.67
N ILE A 19 -5.17 -1.37 -0.15
CA ILE A 19 -5.31 -1.58 -1.59
C ILE A 19 -4.54 -0.48 -2.30
N PHE A 20 -3.53 -0.88 -3.07
CA PHE A 20 -2.72 -0.01 -3.92
C PHE A 20 -3.25 -0.01 -5.34
N PHE A 21 -3.08 1.10 -6.05
CA PHE A 21 -3.65 1.35 -7.36
C PHE A 21 -2.58 1.89 -8.32
N THR A 22 -2.63 1.48 -9.59
CA THR A 22 -1.67 1.94 -10.62
C THR A 22 -1.94 3.36 -11.14
N GLU A 23 -3.11 3.92 -10.81
CA GLU A 23 -3.49 5.29 -11.17
C GLU A 23 -3.83 6.13 -9.93
N THR A 24 -3.86 7.45 -10.12
CA THR A 24 -4.33 8.39 -9.10
C THR A 24 -5.85 8.25 -8.90
N ASN A 25 -6.37 8.82 -7.81
CA ASN A 25 -7.81 8.78 -7.48
C ASN A 25 -8.40 7.35 -7.37
N TYR A 26 -7.57 6.37 -6.97
CA TYR A 26 -7.99 4.99 -6.69
C TYR A 26 -8.54 4.25 -7.92
N LYS A 27 -7.92 4.47 -9.09
CA LYS A 27 -8.30 3.89 -10.39
C LYS A 27 -7.24 2.90 -10.89
N GLY A 28 -7.51 2.28 -12.05
CA GLY A 28 -6.62 1.32 -12.68
C GLY A 28 -6.63 -0.05 -11.99
N ASP A 29 -5.55 -0.80 -12.22
CA ASP A 29 -5.33 -2.09 -11.60
C ASP A 29 -5.10 -1.93 -10.10
N ALA A 30 -5.64 -2.86 -9.31
CA ALA A 30 -5.60 -2.81 -7.86
C ALA A 30 -4.94 -4.05 -7.25
N TYR A 31 -4.21 -3.84 -6.16
CA TYR A 31 -3.38 -4.85 -5.51
C TYR A 31 -3.53 -4.79 -3.99
N ILE A 32 -3.77 -5.93 -3.34
CA ILE A 32 -4.08 -6.00 -1.91
C ILE A 32 -2.89 -6.44 -1.07
N ALA A 33 -2.72 -5.76 0.06
CA ALA A 33 -1.81 -6.08 1.16
C ALA A 33 -2.57 -6.19 2.49
N TYR A 34 -1.96 -6.87 3.45
CA TYR A 34 -2.49 -7.05 4.80
C TYR A 34 -1.49 -6.52 5.84
N ILE A 35 -2.00 -6.01 6.96
CA ILE A 35 -1.13 -5.60 8.08
C ILE A 35 -0.30 -6.79 8.60
N GLY A 36 0.88 -6.49 9.15
CA GLY A 36 1.80 -7.49 9.68
C GLY A 36 2.73 -8.11 8.65
N PHE A 37 2.60 -7.74 7.37
CA PHE A 37 3.49 -8.17 6.31
C PHE A 37 4.36 -7.03 5.79
N GLU A 38 5.62 -7.36 5.48
CA GLU A 38 6.48 -6.54 4.66
C GLU A 38 6.24 -6.88 3.19
N VAL A 39 6.12 -5.85 2.36
CA VAL A 39 5.89 -5.99 0.92
C VAL A 39 7.07 -5.39 0.19
N ASP A 40 7.60 -6.14 -0.75
CA ASP A 40 8.60 -5.67 -1.71
C ASP A 40 7.88 -5.53 -3.06
N PHE A 41 7.83 -4.31 -3.60
CA PHE A 41 7.10 -4.03 -4.85
C PHE A 41 7.83 -4.54 -6.11
N GLY A 42 9.12 -4.89 -6.01
CA GLY A 42 9.88 -5.50 -7.09
C GLY A 42 9.91 -7.03 -7.00
N LYS A 43 9.94 -7.61 -5.80
CA LYS A 43 10.11 -9.07 -5.66
C LYS A 43 8.82 -9.88 -5.84
N GLY A 44 8.90 -10.85 -6.75
CA GLY A 44 8.08 -12.06 -6.66
C GLY A 44 6.69 -11.99 -7.31
N LEU A 45 6.41 -11.00 -8.16
CA LEU A 45 5.29 -11.15 -9.10
C LEU A 45 5.67 -12.21 -10.13
N VAL A 46 5.32 -13.47 -9.82
CA VAL A 46 5.71 -14.72 -10.51
C VAL A 46 5.44 -14.70 -12.02
N TYR A 47 4.67 -13.74 -12.55
CA TYR A 47 4.31 -13.69 -13.97
C TYR A 47 5.04 -12.64 -14.81
N LYS A 48 5.66 -11.60 -14.24
CA LYS A 48 6.45 -10.59 -14.99
C LYS A 48 7.45 -9.90 -14.06
N PRO A 49 8.72 -9.70 -14.48
CA PRO A 49 9.72 -9.03 -13.64
C PRO A 49 9.26 -7.60 -13.28
N ASP A 50 9.36 -7.27 -11.99
CA ASP A 50 9.45 -5.92 -11.41
C ASP A 50 8.33 -4.91 -11.74
N GLN A 51 7.17 -5.35 -12.23
CA GLN A 51 6.18 -4.44 -12.83
C GLN A 51 5.49 -3.45 -11.87
N LEU A 52 5.56 -3.63 -10.55
CA LEU A 52 4.93 -2.69 -9.62
C LEU A 52 5.88 -1.66 -9.03
N ASN A 53 7.19 -1.84 -9.17
CA ASN A 53 8.13 -0.84 -8.72
C ASN A 53 7.86 0.49 -9.44
N ASP A 54 7.72 1.55 -8.67
CA ASP A 54 7.40 2.91 -9.15
C ASP A 54 6.09 3.05 -9.95
N GLN A 55 5.22 2.04 -9.97
CA GLN A 55 3.96 2.08 -10.73
C GLN A 55 2.73 2.41 -9.89
N LEU A 56 2.80 2.30 -8.56
CA LEU A 56 1.67 2.51 -7.66
C LEU A 56 1.50 4.00 -7.35
N LYS A 57 0.32 4.56 -7.65
CA LYS A 57 0.07 6.03 -7.62
C LYS A 57 -0.98 6.46 -6.59
N SER A 58 -1.74 5.53 -6.03
CA SER A 58 -2.63 5.83 -4.89
C SER A 58 -2.87 4.60 -4.03
N VAL A 59 -3.27 4.81 -2.77
CA VAL A 59 -3.53 3.73 -1.81
C VAL A 59 -4.75 4.06 -0.95
N LYS A 60 -5.60 3.06 -0.69
CA LYS A 60 -6.64 3.10 0.35
C LYS A 60 -6.25 2.18 1.50
N THR A 61 -6.49 2.63 2.73
CA THR A 61 -6.20 1.86 3.94
C THR A 61 -7.46 1.60 4.77
N GLY A 62 -7.52 0.40 5.36
CA GLY A 62 -8.43 0.08 6.44
C GLY A 62 -8.22 0.98 7.64
N ASN A 63 -9.22 1.08 8.52
CA ASN A 63 -9.17 1.95 9.69
C ASN A 63 -8.17 1.50 10.77
N LEU A 64 -7.70 0.25 10.74
CA LEU A 64 -6.67 -0.26 11.65
C LEU A 64 -5.28 -0.32 10.99
N CYS A 65 -5.16 0.14 9.74
CA CYS A 65 -3.90 0.11 9.01
C CYS A 65 -3.08 1.37 9.23
N LYS A 66 -1.81 1.17 9.61
CA LYS A 66 -0.74 2.16 9.47
C LYS A 66 0.30 1.57 8.53
N LEU A 67 0.48 2.18 7.38
CA LEU A 67 1.49 1.81 6.40
C LEU A 67 2.72 2.68 6.56
N MET A 68 3.88 2.06 6.41
CA MET A 68 5.15 2.73 6.23
C MET A 68 5.62 2.42 4.82
N LEU A 69 5.67 3.43 3.94
CA LEU A 69 6.08 3.27 2.55
C LEU A 69 7.47 3.86 2.40
N TYR A 70 8.33 3.17 1.65
CA TYR A 70 9.72 3.52 1.42
C TYR A 70 9.96 3.66 -0.08
N GLU A 71 10.81 4.62 -0.44
CA GLU A 71 11.24 4.85 -1.83
C GLU A 71 12.11 3.70 -2.34
N ASP A 72 13.02 3.21 -1.51
CA ASP A 72 13.99 2.18 -1.90
C ASP A 72 13.65 0.80 -1.33
N TYR A 73 14.23 -0.22 -1.95
CA TYR A 73 14.21 -1.60 -1.45
C TYR A 73 14.84 -1.72 -0.05
N GLY A 74 14.41 -2.73 0.70
CA GLY A 74 15.01 -3.01 2.02
C GLY A 74 14.61 -2.03 3.11
N LEU A 75 13.51 -1.30 2.94
CA LEU A 75 12.95 -0.36 3.91
C LEU A 75 13.87 0.85 4.18
N THR A 76 14.50 1.37 3.11
CA THR A 76 15.43 2.52 3.18
C THR A 76 14.95 3.68 2.30
N GLY A 77 15.72 4.77 2.27
CA GLY A 77 15.39 5.95 1.49
C GLY A 77 14.32 6.84 2.13
N LEU A 78 13.71 7.73 1.35
CA LEU A 78 12.61 8.56 1.81
C LEU A 78 11.42 7.68 2.20
N SER A 79 10.70 8.08 3.24
CA SER A 79 9.55 7.33 3.71
C SER A 79 8.38 8.20 4.12
N VAL A 80 7.17 7.64 3.97
CA VAL A 80 5.92 8.31 4.33
C VAL A 80 4.99 7.37 5.07
N SER A 81 4.42 7.86 6.18
CA SER A 81 3.45 7.13 6.99
C SER A 81 2.05 7.44 6.50
N VAL A 82 1.34 6.41 6.03
CA VAL A 82 -0.06 6.53 5.60
C VAL A 82 -0.94 5.82 6.61
N CYS A 83 -1.82 6.58 7.26
CA CYS A 83 -2.84 6.05 8.15
C CYS A 83 -4.14 6.82 7.92
N ARG A 84 -5.27 6.21 8.26
CA ARG A 84 -6.55 6.92 8.19
C ARG A 84 -6.52 8.06 9.21
N TYR A 85 -6.67 9.29 8.75
CA TYR A 85 -6.81 10.46 9.63
C TYR A 85 -8.03 10.28 10.53
N ASN A 86 -7.78 10.02 11.82
CA ASN A 86 -8.82 10.04 12.83
C ASN A 86 -9.01 11.49 13.29
N LYS A 87 -10.04 12.16 12.78
CA LYS A 87 -10.46 13.53 13.15
C LYS A 87 -10.70 13.75 14.65
N ARG A 88 -10.63 12.71 15.50
CA ARG A 88 -10.97 12.80 16.92
C ARG A 88 -9.83 13.35 17.79
N ASN A 89 -8.58 13.31 17.35
CA ASN A 89 -7.40 13.68 18.17
C ASN A 89 -6.41 14.62 17.43
N GLY A 90 -6.89 15.71 16.84
CA GLY A 90 -6.02 16.77 16.30
C GLY A 90 -6.21 18.09 17.07
N PRO A 91 -5.13 18.83 17.40
CA PRO A 91 -5.24 20.08 18.13
C PRO A 91 -5.84 21.16 17.24
N TYR A 92 -6.63 22.04 17.84
CA TYR A 92 -7.06 23.29 17.23
C TYR A 92 -5.84 24.17 16.95
N TRP A 93 -5.60 24.49 15.68
CA TRP A 93 -4.89 25.68 15.23
C TRP A 93 -5.65 26.25 14.04
#